data_AF-A0A2T6DUK6-F1
#
_entry.id   AF-A0A2T6DUK6-F1
#
_cell.length_a   1.000
_cell.length_b   1.000
_cell.length_c   1.000
_cell.angle_alpha   90.00
_cell.angle_beta   90.00
_cell.angle_gamma   90.00
#
_symmetry.space_group_name_H-M   'P 1'
#
loop_
_entity.id
_entity.type
_entity.pdbx_description
1 polymer ?
#
loop_
_entity_poly.entity_id
_entity_poly.type
_entity_poly.pdbx_seq_one_letter_code
_entity_poly.pdbx_strand_id
1 'polypeptide(L)' 'LVRQIDLRHTPKHGSWLNIADCELSALATQCLSRRIASLDSMRTEVHHWLQHRNTKAKPVQWRFDTTTARVKLRSLYPKF' A
#
# COMPACT_ATOMS: atom_id res chain seq x y z
N LEU A 1 29.37 1.21 -6.68
CA LEU A 1 28.19 2.00 -7.12
C LEU A 1 27.25 2.17 -5.93
N VAL A 2 27.26 3.35 -5.29
CA VAL A 2 26.30 3.68 -4.22
C VAL A 2 25.13 4.39 -4.89
N ARG A 3 23.90 3.88 -4.71
CA ARG A 3 22.68 4.52 -5.20
C ARG A 3 22.23 5.54 -4.16
N GLN A 4 21.96 6.77 -4.58
CA GLN A 4 21.34 7.79 -3.73
C GLN A 4 19.91 7.33 -3.38
N ILE A 5 19.58 7.30 -2.10
CA ILE A 5 18.24 6.97 -1.61
C ILE A 5 17.49 8.29 -1.39
N ASP A 6 16.38 8.48 -2.11
CA ASP A 6 15.43 9.57 -1.85
C ASP A 6 14.37 9.10 -0.85
N LEU A 7 14.34 9.71 0.34
CA LEU A 7 13.40 9.37 1.40
C LEU A 7 12.19 10.31 1.31
N ARG A 8 11.02 9.73 1.00
CA ARG A 8 9.75 10.47 0.91
C ARG A 8 8.97 10.35 2.21
N HIS A 9 8.57 11.49 2.76
CA HIS A 9 7.77 11.53 3.98
C HIS A 9 6.33 11.06 3.71
N THR A 10 5.86 10.09 4.51
CA THR A 10 4.46 9.67 4.56
C THR A 10 3.81 10.25 5.81
N PRO A 11 2.71 11.00 5.71
CA PRO A 11 2.01 11.56 6.86
C PRO A 11 1.51 10.46 7.81
N LYS A 12 1.55 10.72 9.13
CA LYS A 12 1.13 9.76 10.19
C LYS A 12 -0.27 9.17 9.99
N HIS A 13 -1.21 9.94 9.43
CA HIS A 13 -2.60 9.53 9.18
C HIS A 13 -2.90 9.36 7.69
N GLY A 14 -1.86 9.27 6.86
CA GLY A 14 -1.93 9.13 5.40
C GLY A 14 -1.66 7.71 4.92
N SER A 15 -2.01 6.67 5.69
CA SER A 15 -1.75 5.27 5.33
C SER A 15 -2.37 4.87 3.99
N TRP A 16 -3.47 5.51 3.59
CA TRP A 16 -4.09 5.29 2.27
C TRP A 16 -3.25 5.83 1.09
N LEU A 17 -2.22 6.64 1.34
CA LEU A 17 -1.20 7.05 0.36
C LEU A 17 0.07 6.18 0.41
N ASN A 18 0.15 5.23 1.35
CA ASN A 18 1.29 4.34 1.49
C ASN A 18 1.08 3.06 0.68
N ILE A 19 1.93 2.85 -0.33
CA ILE A 19 1.87 1.66 -1.20
C ILE A 19 1.99 0.38 -0.38
N ALA A 20 2.85 0.36 0.65
CA ALA A 20 3.03 -0.82 1.47
C ALA A 20 1.74 -1.19 2.22
N ASP A 21 1.04 -0.21 2.78
CA ASP A 21 -0.23 -0.44 3.49
C ASP A 21 -1.34 -0.90 2.52
N CYS A 22 -1.37 -0.35 1.31
CA CYS A 22 -2.30 -0.82 0.27
C CYS A 22 -2.06 -2.29 -0.10
N GLU A 23 -0.81 -2.70 -0.29
CA GLU A 23 -0.48 -4.10 -0.61
C GLU A 23 -0.74 -5.04 0.58
N LEU A 24 -0.50 -4.59 1.82
CA LEU A 24 -0.86 -5.35 3.01
C LEU A 24 -2.38 -5.56 3.13
N SER A 25 -3.19 -4.54 2.82
CA SER A 25 -4.65 -4.67 2.76
C SER A 25 -5.10 -5.64 1.67
N ALA A 26 -4.46 -5.60 0.49
CA ALA A 26 -4.71 -6.56 -0.58
C ALA A 26 -4.33 -7.99 -0.16
N LEU A 27 -3.18 -8.19 0.48
CA LEU A 27 -2.76 -9.49 1.00
C LEU A 27 -3.77 -10.03 2.03
N ALA A 28 -4.19 -9.19 2.97
CA ALA A 28 -5.14 -9.56 4.02
C ALA A 28 -6.48 -10.01 3.43
N THR A 29 -6.99 -9.29 2.43
CA THR A 29 -8.30 -9.56 1.83
C THR A 29 -8.27 -10.69 0.80
N GLN A 30 -7.20 -10.84 0.03
CA GLN A 30 -7.13 -11.77 -1.10
C GLN A 30 -6.47 -13.12 -0.76
N CYS A 31 -5.54 -13.14 0.20
CA CYS A 31 -4.78 -14.34 0.53
C CYS A 31 -5.12 -14.85 1.93
N LEU A 32 -5.17 -13.94 2.91
CA LEU A 32 -5.24 -14.29 4.34
C LEU A 32 -6.67 -14.24 4.91
N SER A 33 -7.70 -14.00 4.10
CA SER A 33 -9.11 -13.93 4.50
C SER A 33 -9.74 -15.31 4.81
N ARG A 34 -8.90 -16.26 5.24
CA ARG A 34 -9.25 -17.66 5.53
C ARG A 34 -8.33 -18.22 6.61
N ARG A 35 -8.78 -19.29 7.28
CA ARG A 35 -7.93 -20.02 8.23
C ARG A 35 -6.88 -20.83 7.47
N ILE A 36 -5.64 -20.75 7.94
CA ILE A 36 -4.51 -21.53 7.42
C ILE A 36 -3.93 -22.35 8.58
N ALA A 37 -3.76 -23.66 8.37
CA ALA A 37 -3.53 -24.62 9.44
C ALA A 37 -2.12 -24.54 10.06
N SER A 38 -1.14 -24.02 9.31
CA SER A 38 0.25 -23.94 9.76
C SER A 38 0.95 -22.70 9.21
N LEU A 39 2.04 -22.32 9.89
CA LEU A 39 2.88 -21.21 9.46
C LEU A 39 3.53 -21.49 8.10
N ASP A 40 3.94 -22.73 7.84
CA ASP A 40 4.59 -23.08 6.57
C ASP A 40 3.61 -23.05 5.40
N SER A 41 2.37 -23.51 5.59
CA SER A 41 1.32 -23.33 4.59
C SER A 41 1.05 -21.84 4.35
N MET A 42 1.03 -21.01 5.40
CA MET A 42 0.84 -19.56 5.25
C MET A 42 1.97 -18.92 4.44
N ARG A 43 3.23 -19.30 4.70
CA ARG A 43 4.39 -18.80 3.94
C ARG A 43 4.30 -19.13 2.46
N THR A 44 3.96 -20.37 2.13
CA THR A 44 3.81 -20.83 0.75
C THR A 44 2.71 -20.03 0.02
N GLU A 45 1.57 -19.82 0.68
CA GLU A 45 0.44 -19.07 0.12
C GLU A 45 0.78 -17.60 -0.12
N VAL A 46 1.42 -16.95 0.85
CA VAL A 46 1.89 -15.56 0.71
C VAL A 46 2.90 -15.47 -0.43
N HIS A 47 3.79 -16.46 -0.58
CA HIS A 47 4.78 -16.48 -1.66
C HIS A 47 4.11 -16.58 -3.04
N HIS A 48 3.16 -17.50 -3.21
CA HIS A 48 2.40 -17.64 -4.46
C HIS A 48 1.59 -16.38 -4.77
N TRP A 49 0.92 -15.80 -3.78
CA TRP A 49 0.19 -14.54 -3.95
C TRP A 49 1.13 -13.40 -4.37
N LEU A 50 2.30 -13.28 -3.75
CA LEU A 50 3.30 -12.27 -4.09
C LEU A 50 3.82 -12.44 -5.53
N GLN A 51 4.16 -13.66 -5.93
CA GLN A 51 4.57 -13.96 -7.31
C GLN A 51 3.47 -13.58 -8.31
N HIS A 52 2.22 -13.89 -8.00
CA HIS A 52 1.07 -13.53 -8.84
C HIS A 52 0.88 -12.02 -8.97
N ARG A 53 1.00 -11.27 -7.87
CA ARG A 53 0.92 -9.80 -7.87
C ARG A 53 2.06 -9.17 -8.67
N ASN A 54 3.28 -9.66 -8.48
CA ASN A 54 4.47 -9.15 -9.16
C ASN A 54 4.46 -9.42 -10.67
N THR A 55 3.99 -10.58 -11.12
CA THR A 55 3.84 -10.87 -12.56
C THR A 55 2.78 -9.99 -13.22
N LYS A 56 1.78 -9.57 -12.46
CA LYS A 56 0.74 -8.62 -12.89
C LYS A 56 1.05 -7.17 -12.53
N ALA A 57 2.29 -6.87 -12.13
CA ALA A 57 2.65 -5.56 -11.59
C ALA A 57 2.22 -4.45 -12.55
N LYS A 58 1.30 -3.60 -12.08
CA LYS A 58 0.91 -2.37 -12.74
C LYS A 58 1.26 -1.22 -11.81
N PRO A 59 1.78 -0.10 -12.35
CA PRO A 59 1.96 1.10 -11.56
C PRO A 59 0.66 1.46 -10.85
N VAL A 60 0.75 1.84 -9.57
CA VAL A 60 -0.41 2.34 -8.83
C VAL A 60 -0.91 3.59 -9.56
N GLN A 61 -2.17 3.54 -10.00
CA GLN A 61 -2.81 4.69 -10.62
C GLN A 61 -3.38 5.61 -9.54
N TRP A 62 -2.56 6.56 -9.10
CA TRP A 62 -2.99 7.58 -8.15
C TRP A 62 -4.01 8.52 -8.80
N ARG A 63 -5.25 8.46 -8.33
CA ARG A 63 -6.34 9.35 -8.78
C ARG A 63 -6.61 10.50 -7.79
N PHE A 64 -5.98 10.48 -6.63
CA PHE A 64 -6.13 11.53 -5.63
C PHE A 64 -5.01 12.55 -5.79
N ASP A 65 -5.35 13.70 -6.36
CA ASP A 65 -4.41 14.80 -6.56
C ASP A 65 -4.50 15.86 -5.47
N THR A 66 -3.57 16.81 -5.50
CA THR A 66 -3.48 17.92 -4.54
C THR A 66 -4.71 18.83 -4.59
N THR A 67 -5.31 19.01 -5.77
CA THR A 67 -6.55 19.80 -5.95
C THR A 67 -7.71 19.17 -5.19
N THR A 68 -7.90 17.86 -5.37
CA THR A 68 -8.91 17.05 -4.68
C THR A 68 -8.65 17.06 -3.17
N ALA A 69 -7.38 16.96 -2.75
CA ALA A 69 -6.97 17.02 -1.36
C ALA A 69 -7.40 18.34 -0.70
N ARG A 70 -7.17 19.48 -1.35
CA ARG A 70 -7.53 20.81 -0.81
C ARG A 70 -9.03 21.00 -0.61
N VAL A 71 -9.86 20.33 -1.41
CA VAL A 71 -11.32 20.35 -1.25
C VAL A 71 -11.76 19.37 -0.16
N LYS A 72 -11.39 18.09 -0.27
CA LYS A 72 -11.88 17.03 0.64
C LYS A 72 -11.30 17.11 2.04
N LEU A 73 -10.03 17.54 2.17
CA LEU A 73 -9.31 17.62 3.44
C LEU A 73 -9.16 19.05 3.93
N ARG A 74 -10.06 19.97 3.52
CA ARG A 74 -9.99 21.40 3.85
C ARG A 74 -9.77 21.68 5.33
N SER A 75 -10.36 20.87 6.22
CA SER A 75 -10.20 21.00 7.68
C SER A 75 -8.77 20.76 8.18
N LEU A 76 -7.94 20.05 7.42
CA LEU A 76 -6.54 19.77 7.75
C LEU A 76 -5.57 20.84 7.24
N TYR A 77 -6.02 21.76 6.38
CA TYR A 77 -5.19 22.85 5.90
C TYR A 77 -5.18 24.02 6.89
N PRO A 78 -4.06 24.72 7.05
CA PRO A 78 -4.00 25.95 7.83
C PRO A 78 -5.06 26.95 7.37
N LYS A 79 -5.77 27.55 8.31
CA LYS A 79 -6.68 28.67 8.05
C LYS A 79 -5.82 29.94 8.15
N PHE A 80 -5.55 30.56 7.02
CA PHE A 80 -4.98 31.91 6.96
C PHE A 80 -6.09 32.95 7.06
#